data_AF-W8P5E1-F1
#
_entry.id   AF-W8P5E1-F1
#
_cell.length_a   1.000
_cell.length_b   1.000
_cell.length_c   1.000
_cell.angle_alpha   90.00
_cell.angle_beta   90.00
_cell.angle_gamma   90.00
#
_symmetry.space_group_name_H-M   'P 1'
#
loop_
_entity.id
_entity.type
_entity.pdbx_description
1 polymer ?
#
loop_
_entity_poly.entity_id
_entity_poly.type
_entity_poly.pdbx_seq_one_letter_code
_entity_poly.pdbx_strand_id
1 'polypeptide(L)'
;MKVVLKPLFEAELPAGFEDIVREKLRGRELKTGETVEVELLGKPLPFKVLLAEPSPLKVDKATKIEFSAGEVEEFTLEFEREVNDAVPFAKGLVVVLGSEVRIYNWSGQKVYSREFENLKKVRVAEGKVVVVHGREVTVVEP
;
A
#
# COMPACT_ATOMS: atom_id res chain seq x y z
N MET A 1 11.97 -12.21 -3.12
CA MET A 1 10.62 -12.57 -3.58
C MET A 1 9.83 -13.05 -2.39
N LYS A 2 8.79 -12.30 -2.02
CA LYS A 2 8.00 -12.56 -0.81
C LYS A 2 6.52 -12.39 -1.10
N VAL A 3 5.70 -13.22 -0.47
CA VAL A 3 4.24 -13.11 -0.48
C VAL A 3 3.71 -13.21 0.95
N VAL A 4 2.88 -12.26 1.35
CA VAL A 4 2.15 -12.28 2.62
C VAL A 4 0.69 -12.57 2.35
N LEU A 5 0.15 -13.61 2.97
CA LEU A 5 -1.23 -14.06 2.80
C LEU A 5 -2.02 -13.88 4.11
N LYS A 6 -3.27 -13.43 3.99
CA LYS A 6 -4.26 -13.47 5.06
C LYS A 6 -5.28 -14.59 4.77
N PRO A 7 -5.38 -15.63 5.62
CA PRO A 7 -6.48 -16.59 5.53
C PRO A 7 -7.83 -15.87 5.64
N LEU A 8 -8.78 -16.17 4.75
CA LEU A 8 -10.16 -15.65 4.82
C LEU A 8 -11.12 -16.68 5.45
N PHE A 9 -10.58 -17.54 6.32
CA PHE A 9 -11.28 -18.59 7.04
C PHE A 9 -10.76 -18.68 8.47
N GLU A 10 -11.60 -19.16 9.37
CA GLU A 10 -11.27 -19.31 10.79
C GLU A 10 -10.69 -20.72 11.04
N ALA A 11 -9.38 -20.86 10.85
CA ALA A 11 -8.64 -22.05 11.27
C ALA A 11 -7.17 -21.71 11.57
N GLU A 12 -6.59 -22.39 12.55
CA GLU A 12 -5.16 -22.30 12.81
C GLU A 12 -4.37 -23.04 11.71
N LEU A 13 -3.39 -22.34 11.13
CA LEU A 13 -2.47 -22.95 10.19
C LEU A 13 -1.26 -23.50 10.96
N PRO A 14 -0.94 -24.81 10.83
CA PRO A 14 0.18 -25.40 11.53
C PRO A 14 1.52 -24.83 11.01
N ALA A 15 2.58 -24.91 11.82
CA ALA A 15 3.92 -24.52 11.38
C ALA A 15 4.38 -25.36 10.17
N GLY A 16 5.01 -24.72 9.18
CA GLY A 16 5.47 -25.37 7.95
C GLY A 16 4.40 -25.43 6.85
N PHE A 17 3.20 -24.92 7.11
CA PHE A 17 2.13 -24.84 6.11
C PHE A 17 2.47 -23.85 4.98
N GLU A 18 3.39 -22.92 5.23
CA GLU A 18 3.95 -21.98 4.25
C GLU A 18 4.52 -22.72 3.03
N ASP A 19 5.23 -23.83 3.26
CA ASP A 19 5.84 -24.63 2.20
C ASP A 19 4.78 -25.31 1.34
N ILE A 20 3.71 -25.82 1.96
CA ILE A 20 2.59 -26.46 1.24
C ILE A 20 1.89 -25.44 0.34
N VAL A 21 1.60 -24.25 0.89
CA VAL A 21 0.96 -23.17 0.13
C VAL A 21 1.87 -22.68 -0.99
N ARG A 22 3.19 -22.58 -0.76
CA ARG A 22 4.18 -22.28 -1.81
C ARG A 22 4.14 -23.29 -2.94
N GLU A 23 4.15 -24.58 -2.64
CA GLU A 23 4.07 -25.64 -3.67
C GLU A 23 2.76 -25.54 -4.48
N LYS A 24 1.64 -25.30 -3.81
CA LYS A 24 0.32 -25.15 -4.46
C LYS A 24 0.20 -23.91 -5.33
N LEU A 25 0.88 -22.82 -4.95
CA LEU A 25 0.88 -21.56 -5.69
C LEU A 25 1.98 -21.49 -6.75
N ARG A 26 2.95 -22.42 -6.76
CA ARG A 26 4.09 -22.39 -7.67
C ARG A 26 3.66 -22.25 -9.14
N GLY A 27 4.28 -21.31 -9.83
CA GLY A 27 4.01 -21.00 -11.23
C GLY A 27 2.86 -20.04 -11.46
N ARG A 28 2.04 -19.75 -10.42
CA ARG A 28 1.01 -18.72 -10.48
C ARG A 28 1.63 -17.33 -10.33
N GLU A 29 1.04 -16.36 -11.00
CA GLU A 29 1.32 -14.95 -10.80
C GLU A 29 0.37 -14.40 -9.75
N LEU A 30 0.91 -13.67 -8.77
CA LEU A 30 0.17 -13.06 -7.68
C LEU A 30 0.38 -11.54 -7.65
N LYS A 31 -0.68 -10.80 -7.33
CA LYS A 31 -0.68 -9.35 -7.21
C LYS A 31 -1.20 -8.92 -5.83
N THR A 32 -0.54 -7.91 -5.25
CA THR A 32 -1.01 -7.29 -4.00
C THR A 32 -2.47 -6.84 -4.12
N GLY A 33 -3.28 -7.21 -3.14
CA GLY A 33 -4.69 -6.84 -3.03
C GLY A 33 -5.69 -7.86 -3.60
N GLU A 34 -5.24 -8.88 -4.33
CA GLU A 34 -6.15 -9.89 -4.88
C GLU A 34 -6.52 -10.99 -3.86
N THR A 35 -7.58 -11.74 -4.17
CA THR A 35 -7.95 -12.96 -3.44
C THR A 35 -7.59 -14.17 -4.29
N VAL A 36 -6.89 -15.13 -3.68
CA VAL A 36 -6.47 -16.37 -4.30
C VAL A 36 -7.04 -17.58 -3.57
N GLU A 37 -7.55 -18.55 -4.32
CA GLU A 37 -7.95 -19.84 -3.76
C GLU A 37 -6.78 -20.83 -3.83
N VAL A 38 -6.53 -21.51 -2.72
CA VAL A 38 -5.53 -22.57 -2.60
C VAL A 38 -6.25 -23.87 -2.22
N GLU A 39 -6.06 -24.90 -3.02
CA GLU A 39 -6.66 -26.21 -2.72
C GLU A 39 -5.88 -26.91 -1.61
N LEU A 40 -6.53 -27.02 -0.45
CA LEU A 40 -5.98 -27.57 0.79
C LEU A 40 -6.96 -28.60 1.34
N LEU A 41 -6.46 -29.81 1.63
CA LEU A 41 -7.27 -30.92 2.16
C LEU A 41 -8.52 -31.23 1.30
N GLY A 42 -8.43 -31.05 -0.02
CA GLY A 42 -9.54 -31.26 -0.96
C GLY A 42 -10.60 -30.17 -0.96
N LYS A 43 -10.34 -29.01 -0.34
CA LYS A 43 -11.22 -27.84 -0.38
C LYS A 43 -10.48 -26.61 -0.91
N PRO A 44 -11.11 -25.77 -1.74
CA PRO A 44 -10.56 -24.46 -2.08
C PRO A 44 -10.71 -23.55 -0.86
N LEU A 45 -9.58 -23.11 -0.30
CA LEU A 45 -9.55 -22.16 0.80
C LEU A 45 -9.10 -20.77 0.30
N PRO A 46 -9.86 -19.70 0.57
CA PRO A 46 -9.53 -18.36 0.11
C PRO A 46 -8.48 -17.68 1.00
N PHE A 47 -7.53 -17.00 0.36
CA PHE A 47 -6.53 -16.15 0.99
C PHE A 47 -6.50 -14.78 0.30
N LYS A 48 -6.42 -13.69 1.06
CA LYS A 48 -6.11 -12.36 0.52
C LYS A 48 -4.60 -12.19 0.42
N VAL A 49 -4.10 -11.76 -0.73
CA VAL A 49 -2.69 -11.41 -0.94
C VAL A 49 -2.47 -10.02 -0.36
N LEU A 50 -1.94 -9.94 0.86
CA LEU A 50 -1.66 -8.66 1.52
C LEU A 50 -0.46 -7.95 0.89
N LEU A 51 0.54 -8.71 0.45
CA LEU A 51 1.74 -8.19 -0.20
C LEU A 51 2.31 -9.24 -1.15
N ALA A 52 2.67 -8.83 -2.36
CA ALA A 52 3.55 -9.55 -3.28
C ALA A 52 4.74 -8.64 -3.59
N GLU A 53 5.97 -9.11 -3.37
CA GLU A 53 7.20 -8.33 -3.58
C GLU A 53 8.20 -9.07 -4.48
N PRO A 54 8.41 -8.61 -5.73
CA PRO A 54 7.73 -7.49 -6.42
C PRO A 54 6.23 -7.78 -6.69
N SER A 55 5.45 -6.77 -7.08
CA SER A 55 4.06 -6.96 -7.52
C SER A 55 3.91 -6.52 -8.98
N PRO A 56 3.44 -7.38 -9.91
CA PRO A 56 3.12 -8.80 -9.72
C PRO A 56 4.36 -9.68 -9.51
N LEU A 57 4.19 -10.83 -8.85
CA LEU A 57 5.23 -11.83 -8.65
C LEU A 57 4.76 -13.22 -9.10
N LYS A 58 5.63 -13.91 -9.84
CA LYS A 58 5.44 -15.32 -10.16
C LYS A 58 6.06 -16.19 -9.07
N VAL A 59 5.24 -17.01 -8.42
CA VAL A 59 5.68 -17.85 -7.29
C VAL A 59 6.61 -18.94 -7.78
N ASP A 60 7.78 -19.05 -7.14
CA ASP A 60 8.79 -20.07 -7.41
C ASP A 60 9.26 -20.79 -6.14
N LYS A 61 10.34 -21.58 -6.22
CA LYS A 61 10.88 -22.32 -5.08
C LYS A 61 11.51 -21.42 -4.01
N ALA A 62 12.03 -20.26 -4.42
CA ALA A 62 12.73 -19.32 -3.55
C ALA A 62 11.78 -18.28 -2.93
N THR A 63 10.55 -18.20 -3.42
CA THR A 63 9.52 -17.30 -2.91
C THR A 63 9.20 -17.64 -1.45
N LYS A 64 9.34 -16.66 -0.58
CA LYS A 64 8.99 -16.78 0.84
C LYS A 64 7.49 -16.53 1.03
N ILE A 65 6.77 -17.49 1.58
CA ILE A 65 5.38 -17.34 2.00
C ILE A 65 5.34 -17.00 3.49
N GLU A 66 4.52 -16.02 3.87
CA GLU A 66 4.24 -15.67 5.27
C GLU A 66 2.73 -15.54 5.46
N PHE A 67 2.24 -15.88 6.65
CA PHE A 67 0.84 -15.66 7.03
C PHE A 67 0.73 -14.49 8.00
N SER A 68 -0.19 -13.57 7.73
CA SER A 68 -0.56 -12.52 8.68
C SER A 68 -1.80 -12.95 9.47
N ALA A 69 -1.69 -12.94 10.80
CA ALA A 69 -2.83 -13.06 11.70
C ALA A 69 -3.57 -11.71 11.88
N GLY A 70 -3.02 -10.61 11.38
CA GLY A 70 -3.54 -9.25 11.54
C GLY A 70 -4.04 -8.61 10.25
N GLU A 71 -4.85 -7.56 10.40
CA GLU A 71 -5.31 -6.66 9.34
C GLU A 71 -4.25 -5.59 9.05
N VAL A 72 -3.10 -6.00 8.53
CA VAL A 72 -2.17 -5.04 7.94
C VAL A 72 -2.56 -4.90 6.47
N GLU A 73 -3.18 -3.77 6.12
CA GLU A 73 -3.41 -3.40 4.74
C GLU A 73 -2.33 -2.41 4.30
N GLU A 74 -1.64 -2.75 3.22
CA GLU A 74 -0.63 -1.90 2.59
C GLU A 74 -1.11 -1.51 1.20
N PHE A 75 -0.93 -0.24 0.85
CA PHE A 75 -1.10 0.26 -0.50
C PHE A 75 0.01 1.25 -0.80
N THR A 76 0.47 1.24 -2.06
CA THR A 76 1.49 2.17 -2.54
C THR A 76 0.82 3.16 -3.50
N LEU A 77 1.07 4.45 -3.29
CA LEU A 77 0.73 5.48 -4.27
C LEU A 77 1.89 5.62 -5.25
N GLU A 78 1.64 5.26 -6.51
CA GLU A 78 2.63 5.40 -7.59
C GLU A 78 2.55 6.80 -8.22
N PHE A 79 3.72 7.38 -8.51
CA PHE A 79 3.84 8.72 -9.09
C PHE A 79 4.78 8.69 -10.30
N GLU A 80 4.43 9.41 -11.37
CA GLU A 80 5.27 9.56 -12.57
C GLU A 80 6.54 10.40 -12.32
N ARG A 81 6.60 11.09 -11.18
CA ARG A 81 7.68 12.00 -10.78
C ARG A 81 8.15 11.62 -9.38
N GLU A 82 9.38 12.01 -9.07
CA GLU A 82 9.98 11.81 -7.74
C GLU A 82 9.14 12.49 -6.65
N VAL A 83 8.98 11.80 -5.51
CA VAL A 83 8.34 12.35 -4.31
C VAL A 83 9.37 13.14 -3.52
N ASN A 84 9.22 14.47 -3.47
CA ASN A 84 10.15 15.34 -2.74
C ASN A 84 9.90 15.33 -1.23
N ASP A 85 8.65 15.18 -0.80
CA ASP A 85 8.27 15.10 0.62
C ASP A 85 6.90 14.42 0.77
N ALA A 86 6.67 13.81 1.93
CA ALA A 86 5.41 13.17 2.30
C ALA A 86 5.09 13.49 3.78
N VAL A 87 4.10 14.36 3.99
CA VAL A 87 3.77 14.91 5.32
C VAL A 87 2.44 14.33 5.82
N PRO A 88 2.46 13.43 6.83
CA PRO A 88 1.24 12.87 7.39
C PRO A 88 0.52 13.92 8.25
N PHE A 89 -0.82 13.86 8.25
CA PHE A 89 -1.66 14.68 9.12
C PHE A 89 -2.97 13.95 9.46
N ALA A 90 -3.80 14.54 10.33
CA ALA A 90 -4.97 13.85 10.88
C ALA A 90 -5.92 13.26 9.81
N LYS A 91 -6.12 13.94 8.68
CA LYS A 91 -7.06 13.52 7.64
C LYS A 91 -6.42 12.68 6.52
N GLY A 92 -5.10 12.47 6.53
CA GLY A 92 -4.41 11.69 5.50
C GLY A 92 -2.94 12.09 5.31
N LEU A 93 -2.53 12.23 4.06
CA LEU A 93 -1.15 12.49 3.65
C LEU A 93 -1.08 13.63 2.65
N VAL A 94 -0.11 14.52 2.82
CA VAL A 94 0.26 15.52 1.82
C VAL A 94 1.51 15.05 1.10
N VAL A 95 1.49 15.00 -0.23
CA VAL A 95 2.61 14.58 -1.08
C VAL A 95 3.08 15.78 -1.90
N VAL A 96 4.39 16.03 -1.92
CA VAL A 96 5.02 17.10 -2.69
C VAL A 96 5.77 16.52 -3.88
N LEU A 97 5.41 16.98 -5.09
CA LEU A 97 5.94 16.56 -6.38
C LEU A 97 6.46 17.80 -7.14
N GLY A 98 7.68 18.21 -6.85
CA GLY A 98 8.30 19.44 -7.33
C GLY A 98 7.59 20.66 -6.77
N SER A 99 6.90 21.40 -7.64
CA SER A 99 6.02 22.54 -7.33
C SER A 99 4.57 22.13 -7.01
N GLU A 100 4.19 20.86 -7.25
CA GLU A 100 2.83 20.38 -7.02
C GLU A 100 2.65 19.85 -5.60
N VAL A 101 1.56 20.26 -4.96
CA VAL A 101 1.11 19.73 -3.67
C VAL A 101 -0.18 18.93 -3.88
N ARG A 102 -0.18 17.67 -3.45
CA ARG A 102 -1.34 16.78 -3.50
C ARG A 102 -1.74 16.36 -2.09
N ILE A 103 -3.04 16.28 -1.83
CA ILE A 103 -3.57 15.78 -0.56
C ILE A 103 -4.34 14.49 -0.86
N TYR A 104 -4.02 13.45 -0.12
CA TYR A 104 -4.68 12.15 -0.14
C TYR A 104 -5.29 11.87 1.22
N ASN A 105 -6.46 11.21 1.27
CA ASN A 105 -6.98 10.65 2.51
C ASN A 105 -6.27 9.32 2.84
N TRP A 106 -6.58 8.71 3.99
CA TRP A 106 -5.97 7.44 4.41
C TRP A 106 -6.33 6.23 3.54
N SER A 107 -7.32 6.33 2.65
CA SER A 107 -7.63 5.28 1.67
C SER A 107 -6.89 5.48 0.34
N GLY A 108 -5.99 6.47 0.24
CA GLY A 108 -5.25 6.78 -0.98
C GLY A 108 -6.05 7.55 -2.04
N GLN A 109 -7.25 8.04 -1.72
CA GLN A 109 -8.02 8.87 -2.65
C GLN A 109 -7.49 10.31 -2.64
N LYS A 110 -7.23 10.86 -3.83
CA LYS A 110 -6.82 12.26 -3.98
C LYS A 110 -7.98 13.21 -3.66
N VAL A 111 -7.77 14.07 -2.66
CA VAL A 111 -8.72 15.10 -2.19
C VAL A 111 -8.40 16.47 -2.81
N TYR A 112 -7.13 16.77 -3.05
CA TYR A 112 -6.68 18.05 -3.59
C TYR A 112 -5.40 17.90 -4.42
N SER A 113 -5.24 18.77 -5.42
CA SER A 113 -4.06 18.85 -6.29
C SER A 113 -3.91 20.30 -6.73
N ARG A 114 -2.75 20.92 -6.49
CA ARG A 114 -2.45 22.23 -7.06
C ARG A 114 -0.95 22.43 -7.23
N GLU A 115 -0.59 23.06 -8.34
CA GLU A 115 0.76 23.55 -8.56
C GLU A 115 0.93 24.96 -7.99
N PHE A 116 2.05 25.17 -7.30
CA PHE A 116 2.41 26.44 -6.66
C PHE A 116 3.72 26.96 -7.24
N GLU A 117 3.67 28.13 -7.87
CA GLU A 117 4.87 28.81 -8.33
C GLU A 117 5.74 29.23 -7.14
N ASN A 118 7.05 29.02 -7.24
CA ASN A 118 7.99 29.33 -6.17
C ASN A 118 7.63 28.68 -4.82
N LEU A 119 7.20 27.40 -4.85
CA LEU A 119 6.95 26.62 -3.64
C LEU A 119 8.21 26.59 -2.76
N LYS A 120 8.05 26.99 -1.50
CA LYS A 120 9.15 27.02 -0.52
C LYS A 120 9.00 25.93 0.52
N LYS A 121 7.77 25.71 1.00
CA LYS A 121 7.54 24.84 2.16
C LYS A 121 6.09 24.42 2.27
N VAL A 122 5.89 23.17 2.70
CA VAL A 122 4.58 22.64 3.11
C VAL A 122 4.65 22.26 4.58
N ARG A 123 3.60 22.60 5.33
CA ARG A 123 3.44 22.24 6.74
C ARG A 123 1.99 21.85 7.01
N VAL A 124 1.79 21.12 8.09
CA VAL A 124 0.46 20.73 8.57
C VAL A 124 0.31 21.22 10.01
N ALA A 125 -0.84 21.78 10.33
CA ALA A 125 -1.18 22.24 11.67
C ALA A 125 -2.70 22.17 11.85
N GLU A 126 -3.15 21.63 12.98
CA GLU A 126 -4.58 21.57 13.34
C GLU A 126 -5.49 21.00 12.23
N GLY A 127 -5.00 19.97 11.51
CA GLY A 127 -5.75 19.33 10.43
C GLY A 127 -5.82 20.13 9.12
N LYS A 128 -5.14 21.29 9.03
CA LYS A 128 -5.02 22.12 7.83
C LYS A 128 -3.65 21.96 7.19
N VAL A 129 -3.57 22.21 5.88
CA VAL A 129 -2.32 22.21 5.12
C VAL A 129 -1.94 23.65 4.81
N VAL A 130 -0.72 24.04 5.19
CA VAL A 130 -0.17 25.38 4.98
C VAL A 130 0.93 25.30 3.94
N VAL A 131 0.73 26.01 2.84
CA VAL A 131 1.65 26.06 1.70
C VAL A 131 2.25 27.47 1.60
N VAL A 132 3.57 27.57 1.74
CA VAL A 132 4.31 28.83 1.59
C VAL A 132 4.90 28.86 0.20
N HIS A 133 4.54 29.87 -0.60
CA HIS A 133 4.96 30.01 -1.99
C HIS A 133 5.13 31.48 -2.36
N GLY A 134 6.22 31.84 -3.05
CA GLY A 134 6.51 33.24 -3.38
C GLY A 134 6.46 34.18 -2.17
N ARG A 135 5.51 35.12 -2.16
CA ARG A 135 5.20 36.04 -1.04
C ARG A 135 3.87 35.74 -0.35
N GLU A 136 3.27 34.61 -0.68
CA GLU A 136 1.93 34.22 -0.26
C GLU A 136 1.96 32.98 0.63
N VAL A 137 0.88 32.83 1.40
CA VAL A 137 0.61 31.63 2.18
C VAL A 137 -0.80 31.18 1.82
N THR A 138 -0.92 29.94 1.36
CA THR A 138 -2.22 29.30 1.10
C THR A 138 -2.50 28.30 2.20
N VAL A 139 -3.68 28.41 2.81
CA VAL A 139 -4.20 27.43 3.76
C VAL A 139 -5.26 26.60 3.03
N VAL A 140 -5.10 25.29 3.06
CA VAL A 140 -6.05 24.33 2.49
C VAL A 140 -6.72 23.58 3.64
N GLU A 141 -8.05 23.55 3.62
CA GLU A 141 -8.89 22.82 4.57
C GLU A 141 -9.54 21.62 3.84
N PRO A 142 -8.85 20.46 3.80
CA PRO A 142 -9.34 19.26 3.14
C PRO A 142 -10.43 18.53 3.93
#